data_AF-A0A381WJ89-F1
#
_entry.id   AF-A0A381WJ89-F1
#
_cell.length_a   1.000
_cell.length_b   1.000
_cell.length_c   1.000
_cell.angle_alpha   90.00
_cell.angle_beta   90.00
_cell.angle_gamma   90.00
#
_symmetry.space_group_name_H-M   'P 1'
#
loop_
_entity.id
_entity.type
_entity.pdbx_description
1 polymer ?
#
loop_
_entity_poly.entity_id
_entity_poly.type
_entity_poly.pdbx_seq_one_letter_code
_entity_poly.pdbx_strand_id
1 'polypeptide(L)' 'PVVGGIYLALCIIDPPNKTVDALKVKGFIDTVKGEGASRGIIITTGYFDEKAINLVEEEPIELVNVVSFVSYLKKFGIYE' A
#
# COMPACT_ATOMS: atom_id res chain seq x y z
N PRO A 1 -1.31 -1.91 19.74
CA PRO A 1 -1.02 -3.33 20.02
C PRO A 1 -0.49 -4.02 18.75
N VAL A 2 0.70 -4.64 18.80
CA VAL A 2 1.19 -5.46 17.68
C VAL A 2 0.44 -6.78 17.73
N VAL A 3 -0.51 -6.97 16.83
CA VAL A 3 -1.19 -8.25 16.65
C VAL A 3 -0.29 -9.07 15.74
N GLY A 4 0.28 -10.17 16.25
CA GLY A 4 1.12 -11.06 15.45
C GLY A 4 0.36 -11.62 14.25
N GLY A 5 1.06 -11.87 13.14
CA GLY A 5 0.45 -12.34 11.90
C GLY A 5 1.35 -12.20 10.68
N ILE A 6 0.90 -12.71 9.53
CA ILE A 6 1.59 -12.57 8.25
C ILE A 6 1.24 -11.20 7.66
N TYR A 7 2.25 -10.47 7.20
CA TYR A 7 2.10 -9.20 6.51
C TYR A 7 2.57 -9.38 5.07
N LEU A 8 1.78 -8.91 4.12
CA LEU A 8 2.18 -8.88 2.72
C LEU A 8 2.46 -7.45 2.29
N ALA A 9 3.55 -7.26 1.56
CA ALA A 9 3.93 -5.97 1.01
C ALA A 9 4.02 -6.06 -0.52
N LEU A 10 3.32 -5.16 -1.20
CA LEU A 10 3.41 -4.97 -2.65
C LEU A 10 4.07 -3.62 -2.94
N CYS A 11 5.24 -3.66 -3.58
CA CYS A 11 5.97 -2.46 -3.98
C CYS A 11 5.79 -2.21 -5.48
N ILE A 12 5.32 -1.02 -5.85
CA ILE A 12 5.06 -0.62 -7.23
C ILE A 12 5.90 0.62 -7.54
N ILE A 13 6.73 0.54 -8.59
CA ILE A 13 7.41 1.71 -9.14
C ILE A 13 6.52 2.25 -10.25
N ASP A 14 5.88 3.38 -10.03
CA ASP A 14 5.09 4.08 -11.03
C ASP A 14 5.69 5.47 -11.34
N PRO A 15 5.65 5.90 -12.62
CA PRO A 15 6.09 7.24 -13.00
C PRO A 15 5.15 8.32 -12.42
N PRO A 16 5.61 9.59 -12.26
CA PRO A 16 4.94 10.64 -11.48
C PRO A 16 3.50 11.01 -11.88
N ASN A 17 3.03 10.57 -13.06
CA ASN A 17 1.70 10.86 -13.60
C ASN A 17 0.82 9.60 -13.77
N LYS A 18 1.25 8.46 -13.20
CA LYS A 18 0.42 7.25 -13.15
C LYS A 18 -0.02 7.01 -11.73
N THR A 19 -1.30 6.67 -11.60
CA THR A 19 -1.89 6.23 -10.35
C THR A 19 -2.00 4.72 -10.32
N VAL A 20 -1.81 4.13 -9.14
CA VAL A 20 -2.21 2.75 -8.89
C VAL A 20 -3.73 2.70 -8.89
N ASP A 21 -4.28 1.89 -9.80
CA ASP A 21 -5.71 1.80 -10.01
C ASP A 21 -6.41 0.80 -9.07
N ALA A 22 -7.73 0.90 -9.01
CA ALA A 22 -8.56 0.01 -8.19
C ALA A 22 -8.44 -1.48 -8.58
N LEU A 23 -8.10 -1.83 -9.83
CA LEU A 23 -7.95 -3.23 -10.24
C LEU A 23 -6.72 -3.85 -9.60
N LYS A 24 -5.58 -3.15 -9.61
CA LYS A 24 -4.36 -3.58 -8.93
C LYS A 24 -4.57 -3.72 -7.43
N VAL A 25 -5.22 -2.73 -6.80
CA VAL A 25 -5.51 -2.78 -5.35
C VAL A 25 -6.45 -3.93 -5.02
N LYS A 26 -7.51 -4.15 -5.81
CA LYS A 26 -8.42 -5.28 -5.63
C LYS A 26 -7.71 -6.63 -5.73
N GLY A 27 -6.88 -6.81 -6.75
CA GLY A 27 -6.10 -8.05 -6.90
C GLY A 27 -5.21 -8.32 -5.69
N PHE A 28 -4.63 -7.28 -5.09
CA PHE A 28 -3.83 -7.45 -3.87
C PHE A 28 -4.67 -7.75 -2.63
N ILE A 29 -5.85 -7.13 -2.48
CA ILE A 29 -6.82 -7.48 -1.41
C ILE A 29 -7.17 -8.98 -1.48
N ASP A 30 -7.48 -9.47 -2.68
CA ASP A 30 -7.82 -10.88 -2.89
C ASP A 30 -6.66 -11.81 -2.49
N THR A 31 -5.42 -11.43 -2.79
CA THR A 31 -4.21 -12.15 -2.35
C THR A 31 -4.05 -12.14 -0.84
N VAL A 32 -4.20 -10.99 -0.17
CA VAL A 32 -4.10 -10.87 1.30
C VAL A 32 -5.11 -11.77 1.99
N LYS A 33 -6.35 -11.81 1.49
CA LYS A 33 -7.40 -12.72 1.98
C LYS A 33 -7.08 -14.18 1.70
N GLY A 34 -6.64 -14.49 0.48
CA GLY A 34 -6.31 -15.85 0.05
C GLY A 34 -5.16 -16.47 0.83
N GLU A 35 -4.15 -15.68 1.19
CA GLU A 35 -3.01 -16.10 2.01
C GLU A 35 -3.31 -16.08 3.52
N GLY A 36 -4.48 -15.57 3.94
CA GLY A 36 -4.82 -15.41 5.36
C GLY A 36 -3.92 -14.41 6.09
N ALA A 37 -3.38 -13.44 5.37
CA ALA A 37 -2.50 -12.41 5.94
C ALA A 37 -3.32 -11.44 6.81
N SER A 38 -2.71 -11.01 7.91
CA SER A 38 -3.35 -10.13 8.88
C SER A 38 -3.41 -8.68 8.40
N ARG A 39 -2.49 -8.28 7.51
CA ARG A 39 -2.47 -6.96 6.88
C ARG A 39 -1.71 -6.99 5.56
N GLY A 40 -2.19 -6.22 4.59
CA GLY A 40 -1.46 -5.89 3.37
C GLY A 40 -0.95 -4.45 3.40
N ILE A 41 0.18 -4.19 2.75
CA ILE A 41 0.73 -2.85 2.57
C ILE A 41 1.05 -2.67 1.09
N ILE A 42 0.48 -1.65 0.45
CA ILE A 42 0.85 -1.26 -0.91
C ILE A 42 1.70 -0.01 -0.84
N ILE A 43 2.93 -0.10 -1.36
CA ILE A 43 3.88 1.01 -1.41
C ILE A 43 4.07 1.41 -2.87
N THR A 44 3.93 2.69 -3.19
CA THR A 44 4.19 3.21 -4.54
C THR A 44 4.99 4.50 -4.53
N THR A 45 5.82 4.68 -5.56
CA THR A 45 6.49 5.96 -5.85
C THR A 45 5.56 6.98 -6.53
N GLY A 46 4.32 6.59 -6.83
CA GLY A 46 3.27 7.45 -7.37
C GLY A 46 2.15 7.74 -6.36
N TYR A 47 0.93 7.85 -6.87
CA TYR A 47 -0.30 8.06 -6.10
C TYR A 47 -1.32 6.94 -6.35
N PHE A 48 -2.38 6.89 -5.57
CA PHE A 48 -3.52 6.00 -5.77
C PHE A 48 -4.68 6.78 -6.40
N ASP A 49 -5.46 6.14 -7.25
CA ASP A 49 -6.70 6.74 -7.72
C ASP A 49 -7.76 6.75 -6.60
N GLU A 50 -8.78 7.59 -6.74
CA GLU A 50 -9.83 7.73 -5.72
C GLU A 50 -10.60 6.41 -5.48
N LYS A 51 -10.81 5.62 -6.54
CA LYS A 51 -11.51 4.34 -6.43
C LYS A 51 -10.71 3.32 -5.63
N ALA A 52 -9.40 3.31 -5.77
CA ALA A 52 -8.46 2.48 -5.04
C ALA A 52 -8.40 2.88 -3.56
N ILE A 53 -8.44 4.18 -3.26
CA ILE A 53 -8.52 4.69 -1.89
C ILE A 53 -9.83 4.25 -1.24
N ASN A 54 -10.96 4.41 -1.93
CA ASN A 54 -12.27 4.02 -1.40
C ASN A 54 -12.40 2.50 -1.20
N LEU A 55 -11.69 1.70 -2.00
CA LEU A 55 -11.74 0.24 -1.91
C LEU A 55 -11.13 -0.30 -0.60
N VAL A 56 -10.22 0.44 0.04
CA VAL A 56 -9.49 -0.05 1.22
C VAL A 56 -10.10 0.39 2.56
N GLU A 57 -11.16 1.19 2.58
CA GLU A 57 -11.74 1.71 3.84
C GLU A 57 -12.13 0.61 4.84
N GLU A 58 -12.62 -0.53 4.35
CA GLU A 58 -13.05 -1.66 5.17
C GLU A 58 -12.11 -2.87 5.09
N GLU A 59 -10.96 -2.74 4.42
CA GLU A 59 -10.03 -3.83 4.16
C GLU A 59 -8.77 -3.68 5.04
N PRO A 60 -8.10 -4.79 5.42
CA PRO A 60 -6.87 -4.72 6.20
C PRO A 60 -5.67 -4.33 5.32
N ILE A 61 -5.79 -3.25 4.55
CA ILE A 61 -4.80 -2.75 3.61
C ILE A 61 -4.34 -1.35 4.01
N GLU A 62 -3.03 -1.13 3.96
CA GLU A 62 -2.41 0.18 4.14
C GLU A 62 -1.87 0.68 2.80
N LEU A 63 -2.24 1.91 2.42
CA LEU A 63 -1.76 2.55 1.19
C LEU A 63 -0.67 3.58 1.52
N VAL A 64 0.51 3.40 0.94
CA VAL A 64 1.68 4.27 1.12
C VAL A 64 2.06 4.87 -0.23
N ASN A 65 1.70 6.13 -0.45
CA ASN A 65 2.07 6.88 -1.65
C ASN A 65 3.45 7.54 -1.50
N VAL A 66 3.88 8.25 -2.53
CA VAL A 66 5.18 8.96 -2.54
C VAL A 66 5.38 9.89 -1.35
N VAL A 67 4.35 10.64 -0.94
CA VAL A 67 4.44 11.62 0.14
C VAL A 67 4.70 10.91 1.47
N SER A 68 3.89 9.89 1.77
CA SER A 68 4.05 9.07 2.99
C SER A 68 5.36 8.29 2.96
N PHE A 69 5.74 7.73 1.82
CA PHE A 69 6.97 6.95 1.67
C PHE A 69 8.21 7.80 1.94
N VAL A 70 8.32 8.97 1.30
CA VAL A 70 9.43 9.90 1.54
C VAL A 70 9.45 10.37 3.00
N SER A 71 8.29 10.64 3.60
CA SER A 71 8.20 11.00 5.02
C SER A 71 8.76 9.89 5.93
N TYR A 72 8.44 8.62 5.64
CA TYR A 72 9.01 7.49 6.38
C TYR A 72 10.53 7.38 6.20
N LEU A 73 11.03 7.50 4.97
CA LEU A 73 12.47 7.43 4.72
C LEU A 73 13.22 8.54 5.48
N LYS A 74 12.70 9.77 5.48
CA LYS A 74 13.27 10.89 6.25
C LYS A 74 13.23 10.63 7.75
N LYS A 75 12.10 10.16 8.27
CA LYS A 75 11.92 9.83 9.70
C LYS A 75 12.95 8.82 10.20
N PHE A 76 13.37 7.88 9.36
CA PHE A 76 14.36 6.86 9.71
C PHE A 76 15.80 7.21 9.27
N GLY A 77 16.05 8.42 8.75
CA GLY A 77 17.38 8.86 8.34
C GLY A 77 17.93 8.14 7.10
N ILE A 78 17.06 7.60 6.25
CA ILE A 78 17.42 6.86 5.03
C ILE A 78 17.51 7.80 3.82
N TYR A 79 16.80 8.93 3.85
CA TYR A 79 16.71 9.91 2.77
C TYR A 79 16.69 11.33 3.35
N GLU A 80 17.32 12.30 2.68
CA GLU A 80 17.39 13.71 3.09
C GLU A 80 16.35 14.60 2.37
#